data_AF-A0A513QRM1-F1
#
_entry.id   AF-A0A513QRM1-F1
#
_cell.length_a   1.000
_cell.length_b   1.000
_cell.length_c   1.000
_cell.angle_alpha   90.00
_cell.angle_beta   90.00
_cell.angle_gamma   90.00
#
_symmetry.space_group_name_H-M   'P 1'
#
loop_
_entity.id
_entity.type
_entity.pdbx_description
1 polymer ?
#
loop_
_entity_poly.entity_id
_entity_poly.type
_entity_poly.pdbx_seq_one_letter_code
_entity_poly.pdbx_strand_id
1 'polypeptide(L)'
;LREKALNFGEAEQALLTGHAFHPAPKSHEPFNRREAERYLPDMAPHFPLRWFSVDKTQIAGESLHLNLQQRLTRFAAENAPQLLNELSDNQWLFPLHPWQGEYLLQQGWCQALVAKGLIKDLGEAGTSWLPTTSSRSLYCATSRDMIKFSLSVRLTNSIRTLSV
;
A
#
# COMPACT_ATOMS: atom_id res chain seq x y z
N LEU A 1 -32.18 8.92 4.61
CA LEU A 1 -31.08 9.22 5.57
C LEU A 1 -30.70 7.91 6.24
N ARG A 2 -29.41 7.63 6.49
CA ARG A 2 -28.96 6.33 7.06
C ARG A 2 -29.50 6.15 8.49
N GLU A 3 -29.84 4.91 8.85
CA GLU A 3 -30.42 4.57 10.16
C GLU A 3 -29.38 4.48 11.29
N LYS A 4 -28.09 4.39 10.96
CA LYS A 4 -26.98 4.25 11.93
C LYS A 4 -25.79 5.13 11.56
N ALA A 5 -25.02 5.52 12.56
CA ALA A 5 -23.76 6.23 12.40
C ALA A 5 -22.72 5.34 11.71
N LEU A 6 -21.83 5.96 10.92
CA LEU A 6 -20.74 5.25 10.23
C LEU A 6 -19.47 5.29 11.06
N ASN A 7 -18.74 4.19 11.02
CA ASN A 7 -17.35 4.18 11.45
C ASN A 7 -16.42 4.77 10.35
N PHE A 8 -15.14 4.92 10.69
CA PHE A 8 -14.14 5.50 9.79
C PHE A 8 -14.01 4.73 8.46
N GLY A 9 -13.85 3.40 8.51
CA GLY A 9 -13.69 2.58 7.31
C GLY A 9 -14.93 2.60 6.41
N GLU A 10 -16.12 2.53 7.01
CA GLU A 10 -17.39 2.64 6.29
C GLU A 10 -17.53 4.00 5.58
N ALA A 11 -17.12 5.09 6.22
CA ALA A 11 -17.14 6.42 5.62
C ALA A 11 -16.14 6.53 4.46
N GLU A 12 -14.93 5.99 4.62
CA GLU A 12 -13.87 6.02 3.60
C GLU A 12 -14.23 5.24 2.31
N GLN A 13 -15.12 4.25 2.40
CA GLN A 13 -15.57 3.46 1.24
C GLN A 13 -16.98 3.83 0.75
N ALA A 14 -17.65 4.80 1.37
CA ALA A 14 -19.01 5.19 1.01
C ALA A 14 -19.11 6.16 -0.19
N LEU A 15 -18.00 6.73 -0.67
CA LEU A 15 -18.00 7.76 -1.72
C LEU A 15 -18.04 7.13 -3.14
N LEU A 16 -19.25 6.76 -3.58
CA LEU A 16 -19.47 6.14 -4.90
C LEU A 16 -19.52 7.13 -6.07
N THR A 17 -19.82 8.41 -5.80
CA THR A 17 -19.93 9.43 -6.86
C THR A 17 -18.59 10.09 -7.19
N GLY A 18 -17.63 10.05 -6.25
CA GLY A 18 -16.36 10.75 -6.38
C GLY A 18 -16.52 12.28 -6.28
N HIS A 19 -15.64 13.03 -6.96
CA HIS A 19 -15.64 14.49 -6.91
C HIS A 19 -16.84 15.09 -7.66
N ALA A 20 -17.76 15.74 -6.94
CA ALA A 20 -19.04 16.23 -7.48
C ALA A 20 -18.93 17.21 -8.65
N PHE A 21 -17.82 17.93 -8.77
CA PHE A 21 -17.58 18.92 -9.84
C PHE A 21 -16.45 18.51 -10.81
N HIS A 22 -16.12 17.22 -10.90
CA HIS A 22 -15.14 16.73 -11.87
C HIS A 22 -15.86 16.00 -13.02
N PRO A 23 -15.46 16.19 -14.29
CA PRO A 23 -16.16 15.59 -15.43
C PRO A 23 -16.02 14.05 -15.51
N ALA A 24 -14.93 13.49 -14.98
CA ALA A 24 -14.67 12.05 -14.93
C ALA A 24 -14.12 11.64 -13.55
N PRO A 25 -14.92 11.73 -12.47
CA PRO A 25 -14.44 11.61 -11.08
C PRO A 25 -13.98 10.19 -10.72
N LYS A 26 -14.37 9.20 -11.53
CA LYS A 26 -14.07 7.78 -11.36
C LYS A 26 -13.18 7.22 -12.48
N SER A 27 -12.53 8.08 -13.27
CA SER A 27 -11.45 7.61 -14.14
C SER A 27 -10.31 7.07 -13.27
N HIS A 28 -9.83 5.87 -13.61
CA HIS A 28 -8.89 5.08 -12.82
C HIS A 28 -7.84 4.38 -13.69
N GLU A 29 -7.47 4.97 -14.82
CA GLU A 29 -6.41 4.42 -15.68
C GLU A 29 -5.08 4.30 -14.92
N PRO A 30 -4.32 3.21 -15.10
CA PRO A 30 -4.50 2.15 -16.09
C PRO A 30 -5.28 0.93 -15.59
N PHE A 31 -5.97 1.00 -14.44
CA PHE A 31 -6.63 -0.17 -13.88
C PHE A 31 -7.67 -0.77 -14.82
N ASN A 32 -7.55 -2.08 -15.03
CA ASN A 32 -8.61 -2.90 -15.57
C ASN A 32 -9.71 -3.13 -14.52
N ARG A 33 -10.81 -3.77 -14.93
CA ARG A 33 -11.98 -4.00 -14.07
C ARG A 33 -11.64 -4.73 -12.76
N ARG A 34 -10.85 -5.80 -12.81
CA ARG A 34 -10.51 -6.59 -11.61
C ARG A 34 -9.63 -5.80 -10.66
N GLU A 35 -8.70 -5.01 -11.20
CA GLU A 35 -7.84 -4.13 -10.42
C GLU A 35 -8.66 -3.01 -9.77
N ALA A 36 -9.61 -2.42 -10.49
CA ALA A 36 -10.51 -1.40 -9.95
C ALA A 36 -11.38 -1.98 -8.81
N GLU A 37 -11.96 -3.17 -9.01
CA GLU A 37 -12.75 -3.87 -7.98
C GLU A 37 -11.93 -4.18 -6.72
N ARG A 38 -10.64 -4.44 -6.85
CA ARG A 38 -9.76 -4.80 -5.73
C ARG A 38 -9.10 -3.60 -5.04
N TYR A 39 -8.68 -2.58 -5.80
CA TYR A 39 -7.80 -1.50 -5.31
C TYR A 39 -8.49 -0.15 -5.15
N LEU A 40 -9.74 0.01 -5.58
CA LEU A 40 -10.55 1.22 -5.35
C LEU A 40 -11.57 1.01 -4.23
N PRO A 41 -11.95 2.07 -3.48
CA PRO A 41 -12.89 1.96 -2.37
C PRO A 41 -14.31 1.56 -2.80
N ASP A 42 -14.67 1.73 -4.08
CA ASP A 42 -16.03 1.67 -4.61
C ASP A 42 -16.78 0.35 -4.33
N MET A 43 -16.06 -0.78 -4.29
CA MET A 43 -16.63 -2.11 -4.02
C MET A 43 -16.39 -2.57 -2.58
N ALA A 44 -15.98 -1.66 -1.70
CA ALA A 44 -15.54 -1.93 -0.33
C ALA A 44 -14.53 -3.09 -0.20
N PRO A 45 -13.51 -3.21 -1.08
CA PRO A 45 -12.57 -4.31 -1.02
C PRO A 45 -11.63 -4.15 0.17
N HIS A 46 -10.90 -5.23 0.44
CA HIS A 46 -9.79 -5.25 1.37
C HIS A 46 -8.78 -6.30 0.92
N PHE A 47 -7.50 -6.07 1.23
CA PHE A 47 -6.41 -6.95 0.81
C PHE A 47 -5.22 -6.85 1.77
N PRO A 48 -4.43 -7.92 1.94
CA PRO A 48 -3.13 -7.82 2.61
C PRO A 48 -2.13 -7.00 1.80
N LEU A 49 -1.15 -6.41 2.48
CA LEU A 49 -0.02 -5.76 1.80
C LEU A 49 0.89 -6.80 1.15
N ARG A 50 1.65 -6.36 0.15
CA ARG A 50 2.77 -7.11 -0.39
C ARG A 50 4.05 -6.74 0.38
N TRP A 51 4.95 -7.68 0.55
CA TRP A 51 6.16 -7.48 1.34
C TRP A 51 7.40 -7.91 0.58
N PHE A 52 8.45 -7.10 0.66
CA PHE A 52 9.81 -7.52 0.29
C PHE A 52 10.68 -7.65 1.55
N SER A 53 11.61 -8.59 1.53
CA SER A 53 12.81 -8.50 2.36
C SER A 53 13.87 -7.76 1.54
N VAL A 54 14.35 -6.63 2.05
CA VAL A 54 15.21 -5.70 1.30
C VAL A 54 16.48 -5.42 2.10
N ASP A 55 17.62 -5.47 1.42
CA ASP A 55 18.89 -5.09 2.01
C ASP A 55 18.85 -3.61 2.42
N LYS A 56 19.25 -3.30 3.66
CA LYS A 56 19.19 -1.94 4.22
C LYS A 56 19.93 -0.90 3.39
N THR A 57 20.93 -1.29 2.60
CA THR A 57 21.66 -0.39 1.69
C THR A 57 20.79 0.14 0.54
N GLN A 58 19.66 -0.53 0.26
CA GLN A 58 18.69 -0.16 -0.78
C GLN A 58 17.45 0.56 -0.21
N ILE A 59 17.40 0.78 1.11
CA ILE A 59 16.27 1.42 1.78
C ILE A 59 16.62 2.87 2.08
N ALA A 60 15.84 3.79 1.52
CA ALA A 60 15.87 5.20 1.85
C ALA A 60 14.58 5.58 2.58
N GLY A 61 14.69 6.36 3.65
CA GLY A 61 13.54 6.86 4.40
C GLY A 61 13.95 7.55 5.69
N GLU A 62 12.96 8.12 6.36
CA GLU A 62 13.14 8.82 7.63
C GLU A 62 11.96 8.49 8.55
N SER A 63 12.18 8.63 9.86
CA SER A 63 11.16 8.41 10.86
C SER A 63 11.46 9.21 12.12
N LEU A 64 10.40 9.76 12.72
CA LEU A 64 10.44 10.40 14.03
C LEU A 64 10.10 9.39 15.15
N HIS A 65 10.63 9.65 16.35
CA HIS A 65 10.46 8.88 17.60
C HIS A 65 11.02 7.44 17.61
N LEU A 66 10.87 6.73 16.49
CA LEU A 66 11.56 5.50 16.16
C LEU A 66 12.49 5.82 14.99
N ASN A 67 13.67 5.21 14.91
CA ASN A 67 14.43 5.27 13.67
C ASN A 67 13.73 4.42 12.58
N LEU A 68 14.17 4.54 11.32
CA LEU A 68 13.52 3.86 10.19
C LEU A 68 13.43 2.33 10.38
N GLN A 69 14.52 1.71 10.82
CA GLN A 69 14.56 0.26 11.10
C GLN A 69 13.50 -0.12 12.13
N GLN A 70 13.46 0.58 13.25
CA GLN A 70 12.51 0.33 14.34
C GLN A 70 11.06 0.52 13.86
N ARG A 71 10.78 1.51 13.02
CA ARG A 71 9.45 1.72 12.47
C ARG A 71 9.03 0.58 11.55
N LEU A 72 9.89 0.17 10.62
CA LEU A 72 9.62 -0.95 9.72
C LEU A 72 9.44 -2.26 10.49
N THR A 73 10.30 -2.54 11.47
CA THR A 73 10.18 -3.72 12.34
C THR A 73 8.86 -3.74 13.12
N ARG A 74 8.48 -2.62 13.77
CA ARG A 74 7.20 -2.52 14.47
C ARG A 74 6.03 -2.73 13.51
N PHE A 75 6.06 -2.04 12.37
CA PHE A 75 4.99 -2.10 11.37
C PHE A 75 4.80 -3.52 10.84
N ALA A 76 5.90 -4.24 10.55
CA ALA A 76 5.86 -5.63 10.13
C ALA A 76 5.39 -6.57 11.25
N ALA A 77 5.83 -6.37 12.50
CA ALA A 77 5.41 -7.20 13.62
C ALA A 77 3.90 -7.11 13.90
N GLU A 78 3.30 -5.92 13.73
CA GLU A 78 1.87 -5.72 13.92
C GLU A 78 1.03 -6.25 12.76
N ASN A 79 1.56 -6.16 11.53
CA ASN A 79 0.75 -6.38 10.33
C ASN A 79 1.04 -7.69 9.62
N ALA A 80 2.25 -8.25 9.71
CA ALA A 80 2.63 -9.52 9.09
C ALA A 80 3.63 -10.29 9.97
N PRO A 81 3.26 -10.64 11.22
CA PRO A 81 4.18 -11.29 12.17
C PRO A 81 4.79 -12.59 11.66
N GLN A 82 4.09 -13.31 10.77
CA GLN A 82 4.58 -14.54 10.14
C GLN A 82 5.78 -14.33 9.21
N LEU A 83 6.09 -13.09 8.80
CA LEU A 83 7.25 -12.77 7.97
C LEU A 83 8.49 -12.36 8.80
N LEU A 84 8.39 -12.30 10.13
CA LEU A 84 9.49 -11.86 10.99
C LEU A 84 10.72 -12.77 10.94
N ASN A 85 10.58 -14.00 10.46
CA ASN A 85 11.70 -14.90 10.18
C ASN A 85 12.60 -14.43 9.02
N GLU A 86 12.11 -13.52 8.17
CA GLU A 86 12.86 -12.90 7.07
C GLU A 86 13.55 -11.59 7.48
N LEU A 87 13.32 -11.12 8.71
CA LEU A 87 13.95 -9.92 9.29
C LEU A 87 15.33 -10.26 9.86
N SER A 88 16.33 -9.44 9.55
CA SER A 88 17.67 -9.51 10.14
C SER A 88 18.29 -8.11 10.25
N ASP A 89 19.52 -8.02 10.77
CA ASP A 89 20.25 -6.75 10.87
C ASP A 89 20.45 -6.04 9.52
N ASN A 90 20.56 -6.82 8.44
CA ASN A 90 20.82 -6.30 7.09
C ASN A 90 19.63 -6.38 6.15
N GLN A 91 18.68 -7.29 6.40
CA GLN A 91 17.48 -7.47 5.57
C GLN A 91 16.24 -7.03 6.34
N TRP A 92 15.58 -5.99 5.86
CA TRP A 92 14.42 -5.40 6.53
C TRP A 92 13.14 -5.65 5.72
N LEU A 93 12.03 -5.81 6.43
CA LEU A 93 10.72 -5.99 5.82
C LEU A 93 10.19 -4.64 5.31
N PHE A 94 9.97 -4.55 4.00
CA PHE A 94 9.50 -3.36 3.31
C PHE A 94 8.08 -3.59 2.75
N PRO A 95 7.07 -2.85 3.22
CA PRO A 95 5.69 -2.99 2.73
C PRO A 95 5.48 -2.30 1.39
N LEU A 96 4.64 -2.87 0.54
CA LEU A 96 4.25 -2.35 -0.76
C LEU A 96 2.72 -2.48 -0.97
N HIS A 97 2.16 -1.54 -1.72
CA HIS A 97 0.84 -1.75 -2.32
C HIS A 97 0.94 -2.92 -3.31
N PRO A 98 0.04 -3.92 -3.30
CA PRO A 98 0.18 -5.10 -4.14
C PRO A 98 0.36 -4.81 -5.63
N TRP A 99 -0.51 -3.97 -6.20
CA TRP A 99 -0.39 -3.56 -7.60
C TRP A 99 0.93 -2.85 -7.92
N GLN A 100 1.38 -1.96 -7.03
CA GLN A 100 2.63 -1.23 -7.24
C GLN A 100 3.82 -2.18 -7.12
N GLY A 101 3.79 -3.14 -6.20
CA GLY A 101 4.86 -4.13 -6.05
C GLY A 101 4.99 -5.04 -7.27
N GLU A 102 3.87 -5.48 -7.86
CA GLU A 102 3.88 -6.21 -9.14
C GLU A 102 4.47 -5.37 -10.27
N TYR A 103 4.02 -4.12 -10.40
CA TYR A 103 4.56 -3.18 -11.40
C TYR A 103 6.07 -2.94 -11.21
N LEU A 104 6.54 -2.77 -9.96
CA LEU A 104 7.95 -2.54 -9.65
C LEU A 104 8.81 -3.77 -9.99
N LEU A 105 8.34 -5.00 -9.72
CA LEU A 105 9.05 -6.24 -10.06
C LEU A 105 9.24 -6.44 -11.57
N GLN A 106 8.43 -5.80 -12.40
CA GLN A 106 8.58 -5.82 -13.86
C GLN A 106 9.66 -4.85 -14.35
N GLN A 107 10.18 -3.96 -13.49
CA GLN A 107 11.18 -2.97 -13.87
C GLN A 107 12.58 -3.59 -13.84
N GLY A 108 13.39 -3.31 -14.87
CA GLY A 108 14.74 -3.86 -14.99
C GLY A 108 15.66 -3.52 -13.80
N TRP A 109 15.52 -2.33 -13.20
CA TRP A 109 16.30 -1.96 -12.02
C TRP A 109 15.92 -2.79 -10.78
N CYS A 110 14.64 -3.14 -10.61
CA CYS A 110 14.18 -3.95 -9.48
C CYS A 110 14.62 -5.40 -9.68
N GLN A 111 14.48 -5.93 -10.90
CA GLN A 111 14.98 -7.26 -11.26
C GLN A 111 16.49 -7.39 -11.04
N ALA A 112 17.26 -6.34 -11.29
CA ALA A 112 18.70 -6.32 -11.01
C ALA A 112 19.01 -6.43 -9.51
N LEU A 113 18.18 -5.87 -8.63
CA LEU A 113 18.32 -6.02 -7.17
C LEU A 113 17.91 -7.42 -6.71
N VAL A 114 16.84 -7.97 -7.28
CA VAL A 114 16.42 -9.36 -7.03
C VAL A 114 17.52 -10.35 -7.45
N ALA A 115 18.10 -10.18 -8.64
CA ALA A 115 19.19 -11.02 -9.13
C ALA A 115 20.46 -10.96 -8.26
N LYS A 116 20.69 -9.83 -7.57
CA LYS A 116 21.78 -9.66 -6.60
C LYS A 116 21.45 -10.19 -5.19
N GLY A 117 20.24 -10.69 -4.97
CA GLY A 117 19.77 -11.10 -3.64
C GLY A 117 19.55 -9.94 -2.67
N LEU A 118 19.48 -8.70 -3.16
CA LEU A 118 19.23 -7.51 -2.35
C LEU A 118 17.73 -7.27 -2.12
N ILE A 119 16.88 -7.90 -2.93
CA ILE A 119 15.43 -7.93 -2.76
C ILE A 119 14.97 -9.38 -2.87
N LYS A 120 14.19 -9.84 -1.89
CA LYS A 120 13.41 -11.07 -1.96
C LYS A 120 11.93 -10.72 -1.87
N ASP A 121 11.16 -11.10 -2.88
CA ASP A 121 9.71 -10.98 -2.85
C ASP A 121 9.10 -12.02 -1.93
N LEU A 122 8.34 -11.57 -0.92
CA LEU A 122 7.66 -12.43 0.06
C LEU A 122 6.17 -12.59 -0.24
N GLY A 123 5.67 -11.96 -1.30
CA GLY A 123 4.26 -12.02 -1.67
C GLY A 123 3.35 -11.18 -0.78
N GLU A 124 2.05 -11.44 -0.87
CA GLU A 124 1.06 -10.80 -0.01
C GLU A 124 0.92 -11.55 1.33
N ALA A 125 0.87 -10.80 2.43
CA ALA A 125 0.78 -11.40 3.76
C ALA A 125 0.20 -10.42 4.78
N GLY A 126 -0.48 -10.98 5.79
CA GLY A 126 -0.79 -10.26 7.03
C GLY A 126 -2.21 -9.76 7.15
N THR A 127 -2.36 -8.65 7.90
CA THR A 127 -3.63 -7.99 8.20
C THR A 127 -4.32 -7.49 6.93
N SER A 128 -5.62 -7.31 7.03
CA SER A 128 -6.47 -6.81 5.95
C SER A 128 -6.46 -5.29 5.93
N TRP A 129 -6.12 -4.70 4.78
CA TRP A 129 -6.08 -3.27 4.53
C TRP A 129 -7.17 -2.86 3.56
N LEU A 130 -7.91 -1.80 3.89
CA LEU A 130 -8.90 -1.22 2.99
C LEU A 130 -8.35 0.04 2.31
N PRO A 131 -8.58 0.23 0.99
CA PRO A 131 -8.28 1.47 0.32
C PRO A 131 -9.25 2.56 0.77
N THR A 132 -8.73 3.74 1.07
CA THR A 132 -9.54 4.89 1.48
C THR A 132 -10.08 5.65 0.26
N THR A 133 -10.79 6.76 0.49
CA THR A 133 -11.28 7.67 -0.58
C THR A 133 -10.21 8.10 -1.58
N SER A 134 -8.93 8.12 -1.18
CA SER A 134 -7.80 8.47 -2.05
C SER A 134 -7.20 7.28 -2.83
N SER A 135 -7.70 6.07 -2.57
CA SER A 135 -7.23 4.74 -3.02
C SER A 135 -5.81 4.36 -2.58
N ARG A 136 -4.84 5.29 -2.66
CA ARG A 136 -3.42 5.05 -2.37
C ARG A 136 -3.06 5.10 -0.88
N SER A 137 -3.91 5.72 -0.07
CA SER A 137 -3.84 5.60 1.39
C SER A 137 -4.66 4.40 1.80
N LEU A 138 -4.10 3.55 2.66
CA LEU A 138 -4.74 2.35 3.16
C LEU A 138 -4.95 2.44 4.67
N TYR A 139 -6.05 1.86 5.13
CA TYR A 139 -6.44 1.79 6.54
C TYR A 139 -6.48 0.34 7.02
N CYS A 140 -5.98 0.11 8.23
CA CYS A 140 -6.15 -1.14 8.97
C CYS A 140 -6.48 -0.78 10.42
N ALA A 141 -7.64 -1.22 10.93
CA ALA A 141 -8.13 -0.83 12.24
C ALA A 141 -7.23 -1.29 13.41
N THR A 142 -6.45 -2.36 13.20
CA THR A 142 -5.54 -2.91 14.20
C THR A 142 -4.10 -2.40 14.07
N SER A 143 -3.79 -1.61 13.03
CA SER A 143 -2.46 -1.03 12.86
C SER A 143 -2.37 0.35 13.50
N ARG A 144 -1.23 0.64 14.15
CA ARG A 144 -0.97 1.97 14.70
C ARG A 144 -0.70 3.04 13.64
N ASP A 145 -0.27 2.64 12.44
CA ASP A 145 -0.02 3.56 11.33
C ASP A 145 -0.96 3.26 10.16
N MET A 146 -1.51 4.30 9.53
CA MET A 146 -1.98 4.18 8.14
C MET A 146 -0.79 4.30 7.20
N ILE A 147 -0.88 3.68 6.02
CA ILE A 147 0.18 3.74 5.01
C ILE A 147 -0.32 4.42 3.73
N LYS A 148 0.52 5.27 3.15
CA LYS A 148 0.21 6.00 1.91
C LYS A 148 1.29 5.72 0.88
N PHE A 149 0.90 5.07 -0.21
CA PHE A 149 1.83 4.66 -1.25
C PHE A 149 1.94 5.70 -2.38
N SER A 150 3.13 5.75 -2.97
CA SER A 150 3.30 6.21 -4.35
C SER A 150 2.63 5.16 -5.25
N LEU A 151 1.61 5.56 -5.99
CA LEU A 151 0.81 4.65 -6.82
C LEU A 151 0.73 5.19 -8.25
N SER A 152 1.17 4.39 -9.22
CA SER A 152 1.30 4.78 -10.64
C SER A 152 -0.05 4.71 -11.38
N VAL A 153 -1.08 5.28 -10.76
CA VAL A 153 -2.46 5.33 -11.25
C VAL A 153 -2.88 6.79 -11.37
N ARG A 154 -3.59 7.12 -12.44
CA ARG A 154 -4.21 8.42 -12.65
C ARG A 154 -5.60 8.40 -12.02
N LEU A 155 -5.79 9.21 -10.98
CA LEU A 155 -7.10 9.46 -10.39
C LEU A 155 -7.41 10.94 -10.55
N THR A 156 -8.59 11.25 -11.09
CA THR A 156 -8.95 12.58 -11.57
C THR A 156 -7.94 13.10 -12.62
N ASN A 157 -7.18 14.14 -12.31
CA ASN A 157 -6.25 14.80 -13.23
C ASN A 157 -4.77 14.57 -12.87
N SER A 158 -4.47 13.67 -11.93
CA SER A 158 -3.13 13.51 -11.37
C SER A 158 -2.71 12.05 -11.27
N ILE A 159 -1.46 11.77 -11.66
CA ILE A 159 -0.78 10.51 -11.34
C ILE A 159 -0.45 10.54 -9.85
N ARG A 160 -0.79 9.48 -9.14
CA ARG A 160 -0.77 9.42 -7.69
C ARG A 160 0.56 8.94 -7.11
N THR A 161 1.66 9.32 -7.74
CA THR A 161 3.01 9.12 -7.19
C THR A 161 3.30 10.09 -6.05
N LEU A 162 4.37 9.81 -5.28
CA LEU A 162 4.93 10.70 -4.27
C LEU A 162 6.34 11.13 -4.70
N SER A 163 6.76 12.31 -4.28
CA SER A 163 8.12 12.82 -4.42
C SER A 163 8.72 13.08 -3.04
N VAL A 164 10.05 13.00 -2.96
CA VAL A 164 10.85 13.46 -1.81
C VAL A 164 11.20 14.93 -2.03
#